data_AF-A0A496Q8V6-F1
#
_entry.id   AF-A0A496Q8V6-F1
#
_cell.length_a   1.000
_cell.length_b   1.000
_cell.length_c   1.000
_cell.angle_alpha   90.00
_cell.angle_beta   90.00
_cell.angle_gamma   90.00
#
_symmetry.space_group_name_H-M   'P 1'
#
loop_
_entity.id
_entity.type
_entity.pdbx_description
1 polymer ?
#
loop_
_entity_poly.entity_id
_entity_poly.type
_entity_poly.pdbx_seq_one_letter_code
_entity_poly.pdbx_strand_id
1 'polypeptide(L)' 'MQHVKIKIYTTPTCPYCRKAKQYFKSLGLRFQEADVSRNPKELEVMYRK' A
#
# COMPACT_ATOMS: atom_id res chain seq x y z
N MET A 1 10.32 11.09 -17.55
CA MET A 1 9.99 11.08 -16.10
C MET A 1 9.58 9.66 -15.75
N GLN A 2 10.26 9.03 -14.79
CA GLN A 2 10.06 7.61 -14.48
C GLN A 2 8.68 7.41 -13.85
N HIS A 3 7.74 6.82 -14.58
CA HIS A 3 6.41 6.47 -14.10
C HIS A 3 6.49 5.23 -13.20
N VAL A 4 7.03 5.40 -11.99
CA VAL A 4 7.04 4.32 -10.98
C VAL A 4 5.63 4.17 -10.42
N LYS A 5 4.96 3.05 -10.75
CA LYS A 5 3.69 2.68 -10.13
C LYS A 5 3.96 2.10 -8.75
N ILE A 6 3.66 2.88 -7.70
CA ILE A 6 3.78 2.43 -6.31
C ILE A 6 2.42 1.90 -5.87
N LYS A 7 2.34 0.61 -5.52
CA LYS A 7 1.15 0.00 -4.91
C LYS A 7 1.50 -0.39 -3.47
N ILE A 8 0.77 0.15 -2.50
CA ILE A 8 0.95 -0.15 -1.08
C ILE A 8 -0.19 -1.03 -0.58
N TYR A 9 0.17 -2.20 -0.09
CA TYR A 9 -0.74 -3.10 0.59
C TYR A 9 -0.80 -2.74 2.07
N THR A 10 -2.01 -2.50 2.58
CA THR A 10 -2.21 -2.04 3.94
C THR A 10 -3.30 -2.82 4.64
N THR A 11 -3.30 -2.76 5.96
CA THR A 11 -4.41 -3.20 6.80
C THR A 11 -4.82 -2.06 7.72
N PRO A 12 -6.13 -1.90 8.04
CA PRO A 12 -6.64 -0.81 8.86
C PRO A 12 -6.11 -0.86 10.30
N THR A 13 -5.79 -2.06 10.79
CA THR A 13 -5.24 -2.28 12.13
C THR A 13 -3.72 -2.06 12.21
N CYS A 14 -3.01 -1.91 11.09
CA CYS A 14 -1.56 -1.75 11.12
C CYS A 14 -1.15 -0.26 11.29
N PRO A 15 -0.52 0.11 12.43
CA PRO A 15 -0.05 1.48 12.66
C PRO A 15 1.10 1.86 11.72
N TYR A 16 1.93 0.91 11.29
CA TYR A 16 3.04 1.14 10.37
C TYR A 16 2.57 1.46 8.95
N CYS A 17 1.50 0.80 8.47
CA CYS A 17 0.91 1.12 7.17
C CYS A 17 0.41 2.58 7.11
N ARG A 18 -0.13 3.10 8.22
CA ARG A 18 -0.52 4.52 8.33
C ARG A 18 0.67 5.46 8.20
N LYS A 19 1.78 5.16 8.90
CA LYS A 19 3.03 5.93 8.81
C LYS A 19 3.61 5.91 7.38
N ALA A 20 3.64 4.74 6.74
CA ALA A 20 4.13 4.60 5.38
C ALA A 20 3.30 5.43 4.38
N LYS A 21 1.97 5.41 4.48
CA LYS A 21 1.08 6.25 3.66
C LYS A 21 1.35 7.74 3.84
N GLN A 22 1.54 8.19 5.09
CA GLN A 22 1.86 9.59 5.37
C GLN A 22 3.22 9.98 4.78
N TYR A 23 4.21 9.11 4.87
CA TYR A 23 5.53 9.33 4.30
C TYR A 23 5.50 9.44 2.77
N PHE A 24 4.79 8.54 2.07
CA PHE A 24 4.64 8.64 0.62
C PHE A 24 3.88 9.92 0.19
N LYS A 25 2.88 10.34 0.99
CA LYS A 25 2.19 11.61 0.77
C LYS A 25 3.11 12.82 0.98
N SER A 26 3.96 12.81 2.01
CA SER A 26 4.90 13.92 2.26
C SER A 26 5.96 14.04 1.16
N LEU A 27 6.30 12.93 0.50
CA LEU A 27 7.20 12.92 -0.66
C LEU A 27 6.52 13.35 -1.97
N GLY A 28 5.20 13.63 -1.96
CA GLY A 28 4.46 13.98 -3.17
C GLY A 28 4.33 12.83 -4.17
N LEU A 29 4.53 11.58 -3.72
CA LEU A 29 4.48 10.40 -4.56
C LEU A 29 3.04 9.97 -4.80
N ARG A 30 2.70 9.64 -6.06
CA ARG A 30 1.42 9.00 -6.39
C ARG A 30 1.53 7.51 -6.11
N PHE A 31 0.67 6.99 -5.24
CA PHE A 31 0.59 5.57 -4.93
C PHE A 31 -0.85 5.09 -4.89
N GLN A 32 -1.05 3.80 -5.15
CA GLN A 32 -2.33 3.10 -5.01
C GLN A 32 -2.35 2.34 -3.68
N GLU A 33 -3.39 2.56 -2.88
CA GLU A 33 -3.62 1.83 -1.64
C GLU A 33 -4.53 0.62 -1.89
N ALA A 34 -4.08 -0.56 -1.48
CA ALA A 34 -4.87 -1.79 -1.45
C ALA A 34 -5.03 -2.25 -0.01
N ASP A 35 -6.27 -2.27 0.49
CA ASP A 35 -6.59 -2.81 1.80
C ASP A 35 -6.74 -4.33 1.71
N VAL A 36 -5.77 -5.08 2.25
CA VAL A 36 -5.77 -6.54 2.20
C VAL A 36 -6.67 -7.15 3.27
N SER A 37 -7.03 -6.44 4.35
CA SER A 37 -7.90 -7.02 5.38
C SER A 37 -9.34 -7.13 4.92
N ARG A 38 -9.76 -6.26 3.99
CA ARG A 38 -11.10 -6.27 3.42
C ARG A 38 -11.20 -7.12 2.17
N ASN A 39 -10.06 -7.53 1.60
CA ASN A 39 -10.02 -8.21 0.32
C ASN A 39 -9.06 -9.42 0.36
N PRO A 40 -9.54 -10.62 0.71
CA PRO A 40 -8.70 -11.82 0.84
C PRO A 40 -7.94 -12.18 -0.46
N LYS A 41 -8.44 -11.75 -1.62
CA LYS A 41 -7.75 -11.88 -2.91
C LYS A 41 -6.44 -11.08 -2.97
N GLU A 42 -6.39 -9.87 -2.43
CA GLU A 42 -5.16 -9.06 -2.38
C GLU A 42 -4.16 -9.61 -1.36
N LEU A 43 -4.67 -10.31 -0.34
CA LEU A 43 -3.89 -11.06 0.65
C LEU A 43 -3.15 -12.24 -0.02
N GLU A 44 -3.84 -12.99 -0.88
CA GLU A 44 -3.22 -14.07 -1.68
C GLU A 44 -2.15 -13.53 -2.64
N VAL A 45 -2.40 -12.37 -3.27
CA VAL A 45 -1.43 -11.68 -4.14
C VAL A 45 -0.19 -11.21 -3.37
N MET A 46 -0.34 -10.76 -2.11
CA MET A 46 0.79 -10.38 -1.26
C MET A 46 1.69 -11.59 -0.92
N TYR A 47 1.11 -12.79 -0.75
CA TYR A 47 1.86 -14.00 -0.40
C TYR A 47 2.45 -14.73 -1.62
N ARG A 48 1.89 -14.55 -2.81
CA ARG A 48 2.43 -15.12 -4.04
C ARG A 48 3.64 -14.32 -4.53
N LYS A 49 4.83 -14.92 -4.38
CA LYS A 49 6.09 -14.48 -5.01
C LYS A 49 6.13 -14.81 -6.49
#